data_AF-A0A9E3GLR3-F1
#
_entry.id   AF-A0A9E3GLR3-F1
#
_cell.length_a   1.000
_cell.length_b   1.000
_cell.length_c   1.000
_cell.angle_alpha   90.00
_cell.angle_beta   90.00
_cell.angle_gamma   90.00
#
_symmetry.space_group_name_H-M   'P 1'
#
loop_
_entity.id
_entity.type
_entity.pdbx_description
1 polymer ?
#
loop_
_entity_poly.entity_id
_entity_poly.type
_entity_poly.pdbx_seq_one_letter_code
_entity_poly.pdbx_strand_id
1 'polypeptide(L)'
;AGYVDPAEVPGIPTVSEPPGVVAYAPAATAPFAPSVVVVAATPAQAMILHEAALRAGVTPTTAPVSGRPGCAVLPLAMHQGQAVLSLGCAGNRMVTELADHELYMAVPGPAWPAVVEALDAVLDANQIMNQAYRERSAAVAPPASG
;
A
#
# COMPACT_ATOMS: atom_id res chain seq x y z
N ALA A 1 5.97 -28.05 -13.85
CA ALA A 1 5.54 -26.71 -14.31
C ALA A 1 5.77 -25.73 -13.16
N GLY A 2 6.47 -24.62 -13.40
CA GLY A 2 6.88 -23.66 -12.37
C GLY A 2 5.81 -22.59 -12.10
N TYR A 3 5.82 -22.01 -10.91
CA TYR A 3 4.90 -20.95 -10.45
C TYR A 3 5.01 -19.62 -11.24
N VAL A 4 6.16 -19.39 -11.88
CA VAL A 4 6.44 -18.24 -12.77
C VAL A 4 6.96 -18.80 -14.08
N ASP A 5 6.41 -18.32 -15.20
CA ASP A 5 6.94 -18.68 -16.53
C ASP A 5 8.30 -17.99 -16.73
N PRO A 6 9.36 -18.69 -17.18
CA PRO A 6 10.64 -18.07 -17.50
C PRO A 6 10.55 -16.85 -18.44
N ALA A 7 9.54 -16.78 -19.32
CA ALA A 7 9.29 -15.64 -20.19
C ALA A 7 8.81 -14.38 -19.45
N GLU A 8 8.26 -14.52 -18.23
CA GLU A 8 7.83 -13.39 -17.40
C GLU A 8 9.00 -12.74 -16.66
N VAL A 9 10.08 -13.50 -16.41
CA VAL A 9 11.21 -13.08 -15.56
C VAL A 9 11.86 -11.77 -16.02
N PRO A 10 12.12 -11.54 -17.33
CA PRO A 10 12.72 -10.28 -17.78
C PRO A 10 11.86 -9.04 -17.52
N GLY A 11 10.54 -9.20 -17.32
CA GLY A 11 9.62 -8.11 -17.04
C GLY A 11 9.44 -7.79 -15.56
N ILE A 12 10.06 -8.57 -14.66
CA ILE A 12 9.95 -8.36 -13.21
C ILE A 12 10.79 -7.13 -12.83
N PRO A 13 10.20 -6.09 -12.19
CA PRO A 13 10.95 -4.95 -11.70
C PRO A 13 12.04 -5.38 -10.71
N THR A 14 13.25 -4.84 -10.88
CA THR A 14 14.41 -5.07 -10.03
C THR A 14 14.97 -3.73 -9.53
N VAL A 15 15.73 -3.74 -8.44
CA VAL A 15 16.51 -2.55 -8.06
C VAL A 15 17.64 -2.36 -9.07
N SER A 16 17.90 -1.10 -9.46
CA SER A 16 18.85 -0.79 -10.55
C SER A 16 20.28 -1.21 -10.23
N GLU A 17 20.66 -1.15 -8.96
CA GLU A 17 21.97 -1.56 -8.47
C GLU A 17 21.79 -2.61 -7.36
N PRO A 18 22.51 -3.75 -7.42
CA PRO A 18 22.48 -4.73 -6.34
C PRO A 18 22.98 -4.12 -5.03
N PRO A 19 22.18 -4.15 -3.94
CA PRO A 19 22.60 -3.57 -2.67
C PRO A 19 23.71 -4.42 -2.05
N GLY A 20 24.78 -3.78 -1.57
CA GLY A 20 25.81 -4.46 -0.77
C GLY A 20 25.31 -4.85 0.63
N VAL A 21 24.34 -4.11 1.16
CA VAL A 21 23.66 -4.36 2.43
C VAL A 21 22.20 -3.94 2.31
N VAL A 22 21.29 -4.70 2.93
CA VAL A 22 19.87 -4.33 3.08
C VAL A 22 19.57 -4.16 4.56
N ALA A 23 19.07 -2.99 4.95
CA ALA A 23 18.71 -2.66 6.32
C ALA A 23 17.20 -2.40 6.45
N TYR A 24 16.63 -2.82 7.58
CA TYR A 24 15.23 -2.62 7.90
C TYR A 24 15.11 -1.96 9.28
N ALA A 25 14.17 -1.04 9.41
CA ALA A 25 13.80 -0.42 10.68
C ALA A 25 12.35 0.07 10.60
N PRO A 26 11.65 0.19 11.74
CA PRO A 26 10.35 0.88 11.76
C PRO A 26 10.49 2.30 11.21
N ALA A 27 9.56 2.71 10.34
CA ALA A 27 9.65 3.99 9.62
C ALA A 27 9.76 5.21 10.55
N ALA A 28 9.15 5.14 11.74
CA ALA A 28 9.18 6.23 12.73
C ALA A 28 10.53 6.37 13.45
N THR A 29 11.37 5.33 13.46
CA THR A 29 12.60 5.27 14.27
C THR A 29 13.82 4.82 13.47
N ALA A 30 13.75 4.88 12.14
CA ALA A 30 14.84 4.44 11.28
C ALA A 30 16.09 5.32 11.50
N PRO A 31 17.27 4.75 11.79
CA PRO A 31 18.50 5.51 11.96
C PRO A 31 19.17 5.86 10.61
N PHE A 32 18.46 5.67 9.50
CA PHE A 32 18.91 5.90 8.14
C PHE A 32 17.74 6.41 7.29
N ALA A 33 18.04 7.09 6.18
CA ALA A 33 17.02 7.48 5.21
C ALA A 33 16.52 6.25 4.44
N PRO A 34 15.23 5.88 4.52
CA PRO A 34 14.72 4.73 3.79
C PRO A 34 14.67 5.02 2.28
N SER A 35 14.97 4.02 1.44
CA SER A 35 14.72 4.11 0.00
C SER A 35 13.23 3.92 -0.32
N VAL A 36 12.55 3.09 0.49
CA VAL A 36 11.14 2.74 0.37
C VAL A 36 10.60 2.39 1.75
N VAL A 37 9.35 2.77 2.03
CA VAL A 37 8.59 2.33 3.20
C VAL A 37 7.53 1.35 2.72
N VAL A 38 7.40 0.20 3.39
CA VAL A 38 6.38 -0.79 3.11
C VAL A 38 5.42 -0.89 4.29
N VAL A 39 4.13 -0.88 4.01
CA VAL A 39 3.07 -0.99 5.01
C VAL A 39 2.21 -2.21 4.66
N ALA A 40 2.13 -3.17 5.58
CA ALA A 40 1.09 -4.19 5.55
C ALA A 40 -0.22 -3.58 6.06
N ALA A 41 -1.29 -3.74 5.32
CA ALA A 41 -2.56 -3.11 5.60
C ALA A 41 -3.73 -3.96 5.11
N THR A 42 -4.84 -3.92 5.85
CA THR A 42 -6.13 -4.37 5.31
C THR A 42 -6.56 -3.50 4.12
N PRO A 43 -7.43 -3.97 3.21
CA PRO A 43 -7.95 -3.16 2.11
C PRO A 43 -8.56 -1.81 2.55
N ALA A 44 -9.24 -1.78 3.70
CA ALA A 44 -9.81 -0.55 4.24
C ALA A 44 -8.73 0.46 4.67
N GLN A 45 -7.66 -0.01 5.32
CA GLN A 45 -6.52 0.84 5.68
C GLN A 45 -5.74 1.27 4.43
N ALA A 46 -5.57 0.38 3.45
CA ALA A 46 -4.90 0.68 2.19
C ALA A 46 -5.63 1.75 1.38
N MET A 47 -6.96 1.78 1.42
CA MET A 47 -7.76 2.86 0.83
C MET A 47 -7.43 4.22 1.46
N ILE A 48 -7.37 4.30 2.79
CA ILE A 48 -6.98 5.52 3.51
C ILE A 48 -5.55 5.94 3.14
N LEU A 49 -4.60 5.00 3.13
CA LEU A 49 -3.22 5.27 2.75
C LEU A 49 -3.10 5.73 1.30
N HIS A 50 -3.89 5.17 0.39
CA HIS A 50 -3.97 5.60 -1.01
C HIS A 50 -4.51 7.02 -1.14
N GLU A 51 -5.56 7.37 -0.41
CA GLU A 51 -6.07 8.75 -0.38
C GLU A 51 -5.04 9.75 0.16
N ALA A 52 -4.31 9.37 1.22
CA ALA A 52 -3.22 10.20 1.75
C ALA A 52 -2.09 10.36 0.73
N ALA A 53 -1.67 9.28 0.07
CA ALA A 53 -0.66 9.33 -0.99
C ALA A 53 -1.13 10.15 -2.20
N LEU A 54 -2.41 10.05 -2.58
CA LEU A 54 -3.01 10.83 -3.65
C LEU A 54 -2.99 12.32 -3.32
N ARG A 55 -3.39 12.67 -2.08
CA ARG A 55 -3.37 14.04 -1.58
C ARG A 55 -1.95 14.62 -1.51
N ALA A 56 -0.96 13.79 -1.19
CA ALA A 56 0.44 14.16 -1.20
C ALA A 56 1.05 14.24 -2.62
N GLY A 57 0.30 13.90 -3.67
CA GLY A 57 0.79 13.89 -5.05
C GLY A 57 1.74 12.74 -5.38
N VAL A 58 1.73 11.67 -4.57
CA VAL A 58 2.68 10.54 -4.62
C VAL A 58 2.08 9.34 -5.38
N THR A 59 0.81 9.38 -5.76
CA THR A 59 0.18 8.32 -6.57
C THR A 59 -0.94 8.92 -7.42
N PRO A 60 -1.21 8.39 -8.63
CA PRO A 60 -2.37 8.79 -9.42
C PRO A 60 -3.68 8.35 -8.76
N THR A 61 -4.80 8.93 -9.18
CA THR A 61 -6.15 8.56 -8.70
C THR A 61 -6.41 7.06 -8.85
N THR A 62 -5.98 6.47 -9.96
CA THR A 62 -6.02 5.02 -10.20
C THR A 62 -4.75 4.37 -9.68
N ALA A 63 -4.84 3.72 -8.51
CA ALA A 63 -3.71 3.03 -7.91
C ALA A 63 -3.23 1.86 -8.79
N PRO A 64 -1.94 1.79 -9.19
CA PRO A 64 -1.40 0.56 -9.75
C PRO A 64 -1.35 -0.53 -8.67
N VAL A 65 -1.89 -1.71 -8.99
CA VAL A 65 -1.87 -2.88 -8.10
C VAL A 65 -1.09 -4.02 -8.77
N SER A 66 -0.04 -4.49 -8.12
CA SER A 66 0.73 -5.66 -8.56
C SER A 66 0.23 -6.94 -7.88
N GLY A 67 -0.16 -7.93 -8.69
CA GLY A 67 -0.55 -9.25 -8.19
C GLY A 67 0.65 -10.17 -7.90
N ARG A 68 1.58 -10.30 -8.87
CA ARG A 68 2.81 -11.08 -8.73
C ARG A 68 3.92 -10.54 -9.63
N PRO A 69 5.19 -10.69 -9.23
CA PRO A 69 5.65 -11.13 -7.90
C PRO A 69 5.46 -10.03 -6.84
N GLY A 70 4.98 -10.41 -5.65
CA GLY A 70 4.65 -9.43 -4.58
C GLY A 70 5.85 -8.59 -4.13
N CYS A 71 7.03 -9.20 -4.05
CA CYS A 71 8.26 -8.51 -3.65
C CYS A 71 8.70 -7.40 -4.63
N ALA A 72 8.22 -7.43 -5.88
CA ALA A 72 8.56 -6.40 -6.88
C ALA A 72 7.86 -5.05 -6.62
N VAL A 73 6.96 -4.96 -5.64
CA VAL A 73 6.36 -3.69 -5.22
C VAL A 73 7.42 -2.67 -4.77
N LEU A 74 8.52 -3.13 -4.17
CA LEU A 74 9.60 -2.27 -3.69
C LEU A 74 10.35 -1.58 -4.85
N PRO A 75 10.96 -2.31 -5.81
CA PRO A 75 11.60 -1.66 -6.95
C PRO A 75 10.61 -0.88 -7.81
N LEU A 76 9.35 -1.34 -7.93
CA LEU A 76 8.32 -0.63 -8.69
C LEU A 76 8.03 0.76 -8.12
N ALA A 77 7.83 0.87 -6.79
CA ALA A 77 7.63 2.16 -6.13
C ALA A 77 8.87 3.06 -6.26
N MET A 78 10.07 2.49 -6.08
CA MET A 78 11.33 3.22 -6.22
C MET A 78 11.53 3.78 -7.65
N HIS A 79 11.25 2.98 -8.68
CA HIS A 79 11.42 3.38 -10.08
C HIS A 79 10.38 4.38 -10.55
N GLN A 80 9.13 4.19 -10.14
CA GLN A 80 8.04 5.09 -10.53
C GLN A 80 8.08 6.40 -9.74
N GLY A 81 8.77 6.43 -8.60
CA GLY A 81 8.69 7.55 -7.66
C GLY A 81 7.27 7.73 -7.11
N GLN A 82 6.50 6.65 -7.08
CA GLN A 82 5.08 6.66 -6.71
C GLN A 82 4.75 5.58 -5.70
N ALA A 83 3.69 5.79 -4.92
CA ALA A 83 3.15 4.76 -4.05
C ALA A 83 2.39 3.70 -4.86
N VAL A 84 2.66 2.42 -4.58
CA VAL A 84 2.16 1.27 -5.33
C VAL A 84 1.61 0.21 -4.39
N LEU A 85 0.52 -0.43 -4.78
CA LEU A 85 -0.11 -1.51 -4.02
C LEU A 85 0.37 -2.88 -4.53
N SER A 86 0.44 -3.86 -3.63
CA SER A 86 0.63 -5.26 -3.99
C SER A 86 -0.27 -6.18 -3.20
N LEU A 87 -0.89 -7.12 -3.90
CA LEU A 87 -1.75 -8.14 -3.28
C LEU A 87 -0.98 -9.18 -2.45
N GLY A 88 0.36 -9.22 -2.52
CA GLY A 88 1.15 -10.26 -1.87
C GLY A 88 0.94 -11.64 -2.52
N CYS A 89 1.88 -12.07 -3.37
CA CYS A 89 1.78 -13.37 -4.02
C CYS A 89 2.00 -14.52 -3.01
N ALA A 90 1.61 -15.76 -3.38
CA ALA A 90 1.68 -16.92 -2.48
C ALA A 90 3.08 -17.14 -1.88
N GLY A 91 4.14 -17.03 -2.71
CA GLY A 91 5.51 -17.17 -2.23
C GLY A 91 5.93 -16.09 -1.23
N ASN A 92 5.46 -14.85 -1.43
CA ASN A 92 5.72 -13.76 -0.51
C ASN A 92 4.97 -13.95 0.83
N ARG A 93 3.70 -14.36 0.80
CA ARG A 93 2.91 -14.66 2.02
C ARG A 93 3.55 -15.76 2.85
N MET A 94 4.06 -16.81 2.22
CA MET A 94 4.75 -17.90 2.89
C MET A 94 6.01 -17.48 3.67
N VAL A 95 6.73 -16.46 3.21
CA VAL A 95 8.00 -16.02 3.84
C VAL A 95 7.87 -14.79 4.72
N THR A 96 6.80 -14.01 4.55
CA THR A 96 6.54 -12.79 5.35
C THR A 96 5.43 -12.97 6.37
N GLU A 97 4.69 -14.07 6.31
CA GLU A 97 3.52 -14.35 7.15
C GLU A 97 2.41 -13.28 7.02
N LEU A 98 2.35 -12.57 5.88
CA LEU A 98 1.30 -11.61 5.59
C LEU A 98 -0.08 -12.28 5.63
N ALA A 99 -1.01 -11.74 6.43
CA ALA A 99 -2.32 -12.33 6.62
C ALA A 99 -3.18 -12.28 5.35
N ASP A 100 -4.07 -13.25 5.15
CA ASP A 100 -4.90 -13.39 3.95
C ASP A 100 -5.75 -12.15 3.63
N HIS A 101 -6.11 -11.39 4.66
CA HIS A 101 -6.91 -10.16 4.56
C HIS A 101 -6.07 -8.88 4.49
N GLU A 102 -4.75 -9.01 4.35
CA GLU A 102 -3.81 -7.90 4.19
C GLU A 102 -3.16 -7.88 2.81
N LEU A 103 -2.68 -6.69 2.45
CA LEU A 103 -1.92 -6.39 1.25
C LEU A 103 -0.80 -5.40 1.61
N TYR A 104 0.09 -5.10 0.68
CA TYR A 104 1.13 -4.09 0.87
C TYR A 104 0.81 -2.79 0.14
N MET A 105 1.17 -1.66 0.76
CA MET A 105 1.51 -0.43 0.06
C MET A 105 3.00 -0.16 0.21
N ALA A 106 3.70 0.08 -0.90
CA ALA A 106 5.06 0.60 -0.89
C ALA A 106 5.03 2.09 -1.27
N VAL A 107 5.76 2.91 -0.51
CA VAL A 107 5.87 4.36 -0.70
C VAL A 107 7.35 4.72 -0.85
N PRO A 108 7.75 5.53 -1.83
CA PRO A 108 9.12 6.03 -1.92
C PRO A 108 9.52 6.73 -0.62
N GLY A 109 10.68 6.39 -0.07
CA GLY A 109 11.10 6.89 1.24
C GLY A 109 11.10 8.41 1.37
N PRO A 110 11.62 9.18 0.40
CA PRO A 110 11.55 10.65 0.42
C PRO A 110 10.13 11.22 0.43
N ALA A 111 9.14 10.47 -0.07
CA ALA A 111 7.74 10.89 -0.12
C ALA A 111 6.95 10.50 1.14
N TRP A 112 7.47 9.58 1.96
CA TRP A 112 6.78 9.07 3.15
C TRP A 112 6.33 10.16 4.14
N PRO A 113 7.14 11.19 4.48
CA PRO A 113 6.72 12.24 5.40
C PRO A 113 5.47 12.99 4.92
N ALA A 114 5.38 13.28 3.61
CA ALA A 114 4.22 13.98 3.04
C ALA A 114 2.94 13.12 3.08
N VAL A 115 3.07 11.80 2.93
CA VAL A 115 1.95 10.86 3.09
C VAL A 115 1.46 10.85 4.55
N VAL A 116 2.38 10.82 5.52
CA VAL A 116 2.04 10.87 6.94
C VAL A 116 1.36 12.20 7.29
N GLU A 117 1.88 13.33 6.81
CA GLU A 117 1.27 14.64 7.03
C GLU A 117 -0.16 14.74 6.44
N ALA A 118 -0.40 14.14 5.29
CA ALA A 118 -1.72 14.11 4.66
C ALA A 118 -2.73 13.18 5.39
N LEU A 119 -2.24 12.22 6.17
CA LEU A 119 -3.04 11.12 6.73
C LEU A 119 -4.11 11.61 7.70
N ASP A 120 -3.77 12.52 8.62
CA ASP A 120 -4.71 13.01 9.65
C ASP A 120 -5.95 13.63 9.00
N ALA A 121 -5.74 14.51 8.03
CA ALA A 121 -6.83 15.19 7.35
C ALA A 121 -7.64 14.25 6.42
N VAL A 122 -7.07 13.12 5.98
CA VAL A 122 -7.81 12.07 5.26
C VAL A 122 -8.64 11.22 6.21
N LEU A 123 -8.11 10.89 7.39
CA LEU A 123 -8.83 10.18 8.45
C LEU A 123 -10.07 10.98 8.90
N ASP A 124 -9.89 12.28 9.17
CA ASP A 124 -10.99 13.16 9.57
C ASP A 124 -12.09 13.23 8.50
N ALA A 125 -11.70 13.40 7.23
CA ALA A 125 -12.63 13.44 6.12
C ALA A 125 -13.42 12.11 6.00
N ASN A 126 -12.75 10.97 6.14
CA ASN A 126 -13.38 9.66 6.11
C ASN A 126 -14.32 9.43 7.29
N GLN A 127 -13.99 9.91 8.49
CA GLN A 127 -14.86 9.82 9.66
C GLN A 127 -16.16 10.60 9.46
N ILE A 128 -16.05 11.86 9.01
CA ILE A 128 -17.20 12.74 8.73
C ILE A 128 -18.10 12.10 7.66
N MET A 129 -17.49 11.64 6.55
CA MET A 129 -18.22 10.99 5.47
C MET A 129 -18.95 9.74 5.96
N ASN A 130 -18.26 8.84 6.68
CA ASN A 130 -18.84 7.60 7.20
C ASN A 130 -20.01 7.86 8.14
N GLN A 131 -19.92 8.88 9.00
CA GLN A 131 -21.02 9.27 9.88
C GLN A 131 -22.24 9.72 9.07
N ALA A 132 -22.06 10.62 8.11
CA ALA A 132 -23.15 11.12 7.27
C ALA A 132 -23.84 9.99 6.48
N TYR A 133 -23.08 9.02 5.95
CA TYR A 133 -23.65 7.85 5.29
C TYR A 133 -24.44 6.96 6.25
N ARG A 134 -23.93 6.70 7.46
CA ARG A 134 -24.65 5.90 8.46
C ARG A 134 -25.98 6.53 8.86
N GLU A 135 -25.99 7.84 9.09
CA GLU A 135 -27.21 8.59 9.41
C GLU A 135 -28.24 8.51 8.27
N ARG A 136 -27.79 8.67 7.03
CA ARG A 136 -28.65 8.53 5.84
C ARG A 136 -29.17 7.11 5.67
N SER A 137 -28.34 6.10 5.87
CA SER A 137 -28.75 4.70 5.79
C SER A 137 -29.78 4.34 6.86
N ALA A 138 -29.64 4.85 8.08
CA ALA A 138 -30.61 4.65 9.16
C ALA A 138 -31.98 5.31 8.85
N ALA A 139 -31.98 6.48 8.22
CA ALA A 139 -33.21 7.18 7.83
C ALA A 139 -34.00 6.49 6.71
N VAL A 140 -33.36 5.60 5.94
CA VAL A 140 -33.96 4.86 4.81
C VAL A 140 -34.17 3.38 5.16
N ALA A 141 -33.77 2.93 6.36
CA ALA A 141 -34.00 1.55 6.79
C ALA A 141 -35.50 1.27 6.93
N PRO A 142 -36.02 0.17 6.38
CA PRO A 142 -37.42 -0.21 6.57
C PRO A 142 -37.71 -0.40 8.06
N PRO A 143 -38.94 -0.13 8.53
CA PRO A 143 -39.31 -0.38 9.93
C PRO A 143 -39.03 -1.84 10.26
N ALA A 144 -38.41 -2.09 11.42
CA ALA A 144 -38.12 -3.43 11.88
C ALA A 144 -39.42 -4.24 11.90
N SER A 145 -39.44 -5.35 11.15
CA SER A 145 -40.54 -6.31 11.18
C SER A 145 -40.60 -6.94 12.57
N GLY A 146 -41.61 -6.51 13.34
CA GLY A 146 -42.00 -7.14 14.61
C GLY A 146 -42.74 -8.45 14.41
#